data_AF-A0A5A7V9X6-F1
#
_entry.id   AF-A0A5A7V9X6-F1
#
_cell.length_a   1.000
_cell.length_b   1.000
_cell.length_c   1.000
_cell.angle_alpha   90.00
_cell.angle_beta   90.00
_cell.angle_gamma   90.00
#
_symmetry.space_group_name_H-M   'P 1'
#
loop_
_entity.id
_entity.type
_entity.pdbx_description
1 polymer ?
#
loop_
_entity_poly.entity_id
_entity_poly.type
_entity_poly.pdbx_seq_one_letter_code
_entity_poly.pdbx_strand_id
1 'polypeptide(L)'
;MAVWDPTYPRKEAWLSFFAKLTSENVIWKAQWMPLKAVIYRCGDFHNVPLLGPWGDCQGKKRQAVCAWKSIRKIKDKGHYERVTSGYEAWQANRRKNIIDISREQENEKLRKETSQWMDHATYLQNELKKTKSFLKNQDKLEKDLETLDKEMRRMNKANRSLKNEKTTLQATVGSQNEYIKDLENGKEYFLERVNDLNTSIGKRETQIMDLEAQNHSLRQTVDSLHLKMAECSEEYEILKNYVESLHYQLTALQNSSRRITQEYESLNTDYVQMKVDYDLQTRDFQVLVERVDQTIEFLRMVSKRANGFAEWAADLRVNFFSIQPHADDLNRFLKMICRELGHFGHFH
;
A
#
# COMPACT_ATOMS: atom_id res chain seq x y z
N MET A 1 30.40 48.37 74.14
CA MET A 1 29.26 49.11 73.54
C MET A 1 29.72 49.66 72.20
N ALA A 2 29.00 49.40 71.12
CA ALA A 2 29.25 50.04 69.83
C ALA A 2 28.30 51.25 69.69
N VAL A 3 28.85 52.44 69.46
CA VAL A 3 28.08 53.66 69.18
C VAL A 3 27.78 53.70 67.68
N TRP A 4 26.56 54.08 67.31
CA TRP A 4 26.07 54.09 65.93
C TRP A 4 25.57 55.49 65.55
N ASP A 5 25.95 55.95 64.36
CA ASP A 5 25.56 57.25 63.79
C ASP A 5 24.98 57.04 62.37
N PRO A 6 23.73 57.45 62.07
CA PRO A 6 23.05 57.04 60.85
C PRO A 6 22.98 58.12 59.76
N THR A 7 23.79 57.96 58.71
CA THR A 7 23.45 58.45 57.36
C THR A 7 23.56 57.33 56.32
N TYR A 8 22.43 56.65 56.09
CA TYR A 8 22.17 55.69 55.00
C TYR A 8 23.22 54.57 54.75
N PRO A 9 23.30 53.54 55.62
CA PRO A 9 24.07 52.33 55.33
C PRO A 9 23.43 51.48 54.22
N ARG A 10 24.25 51.01 53.27
CA ARG A 10 23.84 50.09 52.18
C ARG A 10 23.49 48.69 52.72
N LYS A 11 22.82 47.87 51.91
CA LYS A 11 22.33 46.53 52.29
C LYS A 11 23.44 45.61 52.81
N GLU A 12 24.65 45.76 52.29
CA GLU A 12 25.83 44.96 52.64
C GLU A 12 26.33 45.30 54.05
N ALA A 13 26.21 46.57 54.47
CA ALA A 13 26.58 47.01 55.82
C ALA A 13 25.59 46.47 56.88
N TRP A 14 24.30 46.38 56.54
CA TRP A 14 23.31 45.70 57.38
C TRP A 14 23.65 44.22 57.59
N LEU A 15 23.96 43.50 56.51
CA LEU A 15 24.33 42.07 56.58
C LEU A 15 25.60 41.87 57.42
N SER A 16 26.62 42.74 57.26
CA SER A 16 27.85 42.68 58.05
C SER A 16 27.68 43.06 59.53
N PHE A 17 26.68 43.89 59.86
CA PHE A 17 26.30 44.19 61.25
C PHE A 17 25.59 43.00 61.91
N PHE A 18 24.56 42.43 61.26
CA PHE A 18 23.82 41.28 61.80
C PHE A 18 24.71 40.05 61.97
N ALA A 19 25.69 39.82 61.08
CA ALA A 19 26.67 38.74 61.19
C ALA A 19 27.61 38.85 62.42
N LYS A 20 27.64 40.00 63.11
CA LYS A 20 28.47 40.24 64.31
C LYS A 20 27.68 40.15 65.63
N LEU A 21 26.39 39.83 65.59
CA LEU A 21 25.58 39.64 66.79
C LEU A 21 25.70 38.20 67.30
N THR A 22 26.17 38.04 68.54
CA THR A 22 26.10 36.79 69.30
C THR A 22 24.74 36.65 69.99
N SER A 23 24.41 35.45 70.47
CA SER A 23 23.14 35.16 71.18
C SER A 23 22.93 36.02 72.44
N GLU A 24 24.00 36.48 73.07
CA GLU A 24 23.98 37.39 74.24
C GLU A 24 23.57 38.83 73.87
N ASN A 25 23.70 39.21 72.60
CA ASN A 25 23.40 40.56 72.11
C ASN A 25 21.95 40.71 71.58
N VAL A 26 21.10 39.68 71.69
CA VAL A 26 19.75 39.65 71.07
C VAL A 26 18.68 39.27 72.11
N ILE A 27 17.86 40.26 72.50
CA ILE A 27 16.68 40.04 73.35
C ILE A 27 15.44 39.88 72.45
N TRP A 28 14.89 38.68 72.39
CA TRP A 28 13.63 38.40 71.70
C TRP A 28 12.43 38.90 72.53
N LYS A 29 11.53 39.68 71.94
CA LYS A 29 10.26 40.10 72.54
C LYS A 29 9.08 39.77 71.65
N ALA A 30 7.98 39.32 72.25
CA ALA A 30 6.73 39.07 71.56
C ALA A 30 5.97 40.37 71.26
N GLN A 31 5.24 40.38 70.13
CA GLN A 31 4.61 41.56 69.52
C GLN A 31 3.54 42.26 70.39
N TRP A 32 3.10 41.63 71.49
CA TRP A 32 2.07 42.14 72.41
C TRP A 32 2.61 42.81 73.69
N MET A 33 3.94 42.90 73.88
CA MET A 33 4.53 43.62 75.02
C MET A 33 4.61 45.15 74.76
N PRO A 34 4.11 46.01 75.68
CA PRO A 34 4.29 47.46 75.57
C PRO A 34 5.75 47.92 75.71
N LEU A 35 6.14 48.92 74.92
CA LEU A 35 7.51 49.48 74.89
C LEU A 35 7.75 50.64 75.88
N LYS A 36 6.85 50.85 76.87
CA LYS A 36 6.98 51.92 77.88
C LYS A 36 6.70 51.39 79.28
N ALA A 37 7.47 51.87 80.26
CA ALA A 37 7.19 51.62 81.68
C ALA A 37 5.86 52.28 82.06
N VAL A 38 4.95 51.52 82.66
CA VAL A 38 3.67 52.02 83.17
C VAL A 38 3.89 52.62 84.55
N ILE A 39 4.07 53.94 84.61
CA ILE A 39 4.22 54.69 85.86
C ILE A 39 2.83 55.14 86.31
N TYR A 40 2.39 54.71 87.49
CA TYR A 40 1.14 55.16 88.10
C TYR A 40 1.41 56.09 89.30
N ARG A 41 0.56 57.10 89.49
CA ARG A 41 0.71 58.09 90.58
C ARG A 41 -0.18 57.67 91.75
N CYS A 42 0.40 57.39 92.91
CA CYS A 42 -0.32 56.98 94.12
C CYS A 42 0.08 57.87 95.30
N GLY A 43 -0.71 58.92 95.56
CA GLY A 43 -0.44 59.90 96.63
C GLY A 43 0.93 60.58 96.48
N ASP A 44 1.55 60.87 97.62
CA ASP A 44 2.69 61.77 97.75
C ASP A 44 4.08 61.07 97.70
N PHE A 45 4.17 59.89 97.07
CA PHE A 45 5.44 59.17 96.89
C PHE A 45 5.83 59.08 95.41
N HIS A 46 7.12 59.26 95.12
CA HIS A 46 7.68 59.17 93.77
C HIS A 46 8.39 57.84 93.53
N ASN A 47 7.95 57.15 92.46
CA ASN A 47 8.66 56.08 91.73
C ASN A 47 8.96 54.77 92.51
N VAL A 48 8.05 53.79 92.39
CA VAL A 48 8.31 52.38 92.74
C VAL A 48 7.99 51.49 91.51
N PRO A 49 8.94 50.66 91.02
CA PRO A 49 8.66 49.68 89.98
C PRO A 49 8.06 48.41 90.59
N LEU A 50 6.84 48.04 90.18
CA LEU A 50 6.22 46.78 90.61
C LEU A 50 6.49 45.64 89.62
N LEU A 51 7.17 44.62 90.12
CA LEU A 51 7.32 43.30 89.52
C LEU A 51 6.05 42.47 89.79
N GLY A 52 5.26 42.22 88.76
CA GLY A 52 4.23 41.17 88.74
C GLY A 52 2.95 41.45 89.57
N PRO A 53 1.87 40.68 89.29
CA PRO A 53 0.67 40.68 90.12
C PRO A 53 0.83 39.76 91.35
N TRP A 54 0.00 39.99 92.37
CA TRP A 54 -0.11 39.31 93.68
C TRP A 54 0.78 39.89 94.82
N GLY A 55 0.11 40.37 95.89
CA GLY A 55 0.65 41.20 96.97
C GLY A 55 0.55 42.71 96.64
N ASP A 56 0.15 43.65 97.51
CA ASP A 56 -0.47 43.59 98.84
C ASP A 56 -1.32 44.91 99.02
N CYS A 57 -1.99 45.31 100.10
CA CYS A 57 -2.02 44.89 101.51
C CYS A 57 -3.38 45.18 102.19
N GLN A 58 -3.84 44.27 103.05
CA GLN A 58 -4.85 44.59 104.08
C GLN A 58 -4.17 45.27 105.29
N GLY A 59 -4.14 46.60 105.33
CA GLY A 59 -3.67 47.28 106.53
C GLY A 59 -3.42 48.76 106.40
N LYS A 60 -4.44 49.58 106.73
CA LYS A 60 -4.39 50.99 107.25
C LYS A 60 -5.66 51.83 107.01
N LYS A 61 -6.71 51.29 106.38
CA LYS A 61 -8.03 51.97 106.31
C LYS A 61 -8.65 52.35 107.67
N ARG A 62 -8.23 51.71 108.78
CA ARG A 62 -8.68 52.08 110.14
C ARG A 62 -8.00 53.33 110.73
N GLN A 63 -6.79 53.71 110.32
CA GLN A 63 -6.11 54.89 110.89
C GLN A 63 -6.60 56.22 110.30
N ALA A 64 -6.94 56.28 109.00
CA ALA A 64 -7.53 57.47 108.37
C ALA A 64 -8.94 57.80 108.91
N VAL A 65 -9.75 56.78 109.21
CA VAL A 65 -11.12 56.96 109.76
C VAL A 65 -11.09 57.41 111.23
N CYS A 66 -10.08 57.03 112.00
CA CYS A 66 -9.89 57.54 113.35
C CYS A 66 -9.44 59.01 113.36
N ALA A 67 -8.57 59.43 112.43
CA ALA A 67 -8.15 60.83 112.32
C ALA A 67 -9.32 61.77 111.98
N TRP A 68 -10.22 61.38 111.07
CA TRP A 68 -11.36 62.23 110.68
C TRP A 68 -12.45 62.33 111.77
N LYS A 69 -12.58 61.32 112.65
CA LYS A 69 -13.51 61.36 113.78
C LYS A 69 -13.05 62.27 114.94
N SER A 70 -11.74 62.51 115.08
CA SER A 70 -11.18 63.38 116.14
C SER A 70 -11.37 64.88 115.88
N ILE A 71 -11.62 65.30 114.64
CA ILE A 71 -11.84 66.72 114.30
C ILE A 71 -13.31 67.15 114.54
N ARG A 72 -14.26 66.21 114.64
CA ARG A 72 -15.70 66.50 114.74
C ARG A 72 -16.27 66.45 116.17
N LYS A 73 -15.41 66.39 117.19
CA LYS A 73 -15.77 66.48 118.62
C LYS A 73 -14.76 67.34 119.40
N ILE A 74 -14.83 68.65 119.19
CA ILE A 74 -14.62 69.73 120.19
C ILE A 74 -15.25 70.99 119.59
N LYS A 75 -16.52 71.21 119.93
CA LYS A 75 -17.14 72.53 120.13
C LYS A 75 -18.42 72.28 120.89
N ASP A 76 -18.22 72.02 122.18
CA ASP A 76 -19.29 71.79 123.12
C ASP A 76 -20.09 73.06 123.43
N LYS A 77 -21.33 72.77 123.82
CA LYS A 77 -22.33 73.56 124.53
C LYS A 77 -21.77 74.68 125.43
N GLY A 78 -22.46 75.81 125.42
CA GLY A 78 -22.40 76.85 126.46
C GLY A 78 -23.58 77.81 126.32
N HIS A 79 -24.59 77.69 127.20
CA HIS A 79 -25.76 78.58 127.23
C HIS A 79 -25.38 79.98 127.75
N TYR A 80 -26.04 81.02 127.25
CA TYR A 80 -26.93 81.82 128.12
C TYR A 80 -28.00 82.55 127.32
N GLU A 81 -29.19 82.60 127.90
CA GLU A 81 -30.40 83.19 127.35
C GLU A 81 -30.65 84.56 128.01
N ARG A 82 -30.38 85.66 127.30
CA ARG A 82 -31.07 86.94 127.55
C ARG A 82 -30.96 87.91 126.38
N VAL A 83 -32.10 88.51 126.04
CA VAL A 83 -32.32 89.40 124.89
C VAL A 83 -31.55 90.71 125.02
N THR A 84 -30.93 91.16 123.92
CA THR A 84 -30.76 92.60 123.64
C THR A 84 -31.17 92.89 122.19
N SER A 85 -32.04 93.89 122.01
CA SER A 85 -32.81 94.19 120.80
C SER A 85 -32.01 94.83 119.64
N GLY A 86 -30.68 94.72 119.63
CA GLY A 86 -29.82 95.34 118.61
C GLY A 86 -29.54 94.47 117.37
N TYR A 87 -29.60 93.14 117.51
CA TYR A 87 -29.09 92.23 116.46
C TYR A 87 -30.04 92.08 115.26
N GLU A 88 -31.34 92.07 115.48
CA GLU A 88 -32.34 92.01 114.39
C GLU A 88 -32.39 93.33 113.59
N ALA A 89 -32.14 94.47 114.25
CA ALA A 89 -31.97 95.76 113.58
C ALA A 89 -30.71 95.79 112.68
N TRP A 90 -29.61 95.17 113.11
CA TRP A 90 -28.40 95.01 112.28
C TRP A 90 -28.65 94.11 111.05
N GLN A 91 -29.38 93.01 111.22
CA GLN A 91 -29.71 92.09 110.12
C GLN A 91 -30.69 92.70 109.10
N ALA A 92 -31.68 93.47 109.56
CA ALA A 92 -32.64 94.16 108.70
C ALA A 92 -31.99 95.31 107.88
N ASN A 93 -31.05 96.05 108.48
CA ASN A 93 -30.38 97.16 107.80
C ASN A 93 -29.43 96.69 106.68
N ARG A 94 -28.83 95.50 106.81
CA ARG A 94 -27.88 94.98 105.81
C ARG A 94 -28.53 94.37 104.56
N ARG A 95 -29.83 94.04 104.59
CA ARG A 95 -30.58 93.54 103.41
C ARG A 95 -31.19 94.65 102.53
N LYS A 96 -31.10 95.92 102.92
CA LYS A 96 -31.75 97.05 102.21
C LYS A 96 -30.80 97.97 101.42
N ASN A 97 -29.48 97.73 101.42
CA ASN A 97 -28.51 98.74 100.98
C ASN A 97 -27.31 98.22 100.14
N ILE A 98 -27.46 97.12 99.39
CA ILE A 98 -26.53 96.77 98.31
C ILE A 98 -27.32 96.33 97.08
N ILE A 99 -27.61 97.31 96.21
CA ILE A 99 -27.98 97.16 94.79
C ILE A 99 -26.66 97.44 94.04
N ASP A 100 -26.00 96.51 93.33
CA ASP A 100 -26.41 95.69 92.17
C ASP A 100 -26.21 96.41 90.80
N ILE A 101 -25.00 96.95 90.56
CA ILE A 101 -24.59 97.53 89.25
C ILE A 101 -23.12 97.21 88.89
N SER A 102 -22.16 97.33 89.81
CA SER A 102 -20.72 97.21 89.49
C SER A 102 -20.22 95.80 89.16
N ARG A 103 -20.83 94.75 89.73
CA ARG A 103 -20.48 93.35 89.43
C ARG A 103 -21.05 92.87 88.10
N GLU A 104 -22.13 93.49 87.63
CA GLU A 104 -22.85 93.05 86.45
C GLU A 104 -22.09 93.42 85.17
N GLN A 105 -21.49 94.62 85.09
CA GLN A 105 -20.66 95.03 83.95
C GLN A 105 -19.39 94.19 83.81
N GLU A 106 -18.74 93.84 84.92
CA GLU A 106 -17.53 93.00 84.92
C GLU A 106 -17.87 91.54 84.57
N ASN A 107 -18.98 91.01 85.12
CA ASN A 107 -19.53 89.71 84.71
C ASN A 107 -19.95 89.71 83.24
N GLU A 108 -20.49 90.80 82.70
CA GLU A 108 -20.90 90.92 81.29
C GLU A 108 -19.70 91.01 80.34
N LYS A 109 -18.62 91.70 80.74
CA LYS A 109 -17.34 91.68 80.03
C LYS A 109 -16.76 90.25 80.01
N LEU A 110 -16.70 89.59 81.17
CA LEU A 110 -16.23 88.21 81.28
C LEU A 110 -17.14 87.23 80.51
N ARG A 111 -18.45 87.46 80.45
CA ARG A 111 -19.40 86.69 79.62
C ARG A 111 -19.12 86.87 78.13
N LYS A 112 -18.84 88.10 77.67
CA LYS A 112 -18.47 88.38 76.27
C LYS A 112 -17.13 87.77 75.88
N GLU A 113 -16.12 87.89 76.74
CA GLU A 113 -14.83 87.22 76.54
C GLU A 113 -15.02 85.69 76.55
N THR A 114 -15.79 85.13 77.50
CA THR A 114 -16.11 83.69 77.54
C THR A 114 -16.88 83.24 76.30
N SER A 115 -17.82 84.04 75.79
CA SER A 115 -18.53 83.76 74.53
C SER A 115 -17.55 83.73 73.36
N GLN A 116 -16.69 84.73 73.22
CA GLN A 116 -15.67 84.78 72.16
C GLN A 116 -14.70 83.59 72.26
N TRP A 117 -14.30 83.19 73.46
CA TRP A 117 -13.49 81.99 73.68
C TRP A 117 -14.25 80.69 73.35
N MET A 118 -15.55 80.61 73.64
CA MET A 118 -16.39 79.46 73.23
C MET A 118 -16.64 79.43 71.72
N ASP A 119 -16.85 80.57 71.07
CA ASP A 119 -17.00 80.69 69.62
C ASP A 119 -15.69 80.30 68.91
N HIS A 120 -14.56 80.79 69.40
CA HIS A 120 -13.23 80.43 68.89
C HIS A 120 -12.89 78.95 69.14
N ALA A 121 -13.24 78.40 70.32
CA ALA A 121 -13.10 76.97 70.59
C ALA A 121 -13.99 76.13 69.67
N THR A 122 -15.22 76.56 69.40
CA THR A 122 -16.16 75.88 68.48
C THR A 122 -15.66 75.94 67.04
N TYR A 123 -15.10 77.08 66.61
CA TYR A 123 -14.43 77.23 65.32
C TYR A 123 -13.24 76.27 65.17
N LEU A 124 -12.31 76.27 66.14
CA LEU A 124 -11.18 75.35 66.16
C LEU A 124 -11.62 73.88 66.20
N GLN A 125 -12.69 73.55 66.91
CA GLN A 125 -13.24 72.19 66.97
C GLN A 125 -13.84 71.77 65.62
N ASN A 126 -14.47 72.68 64.88
CA ASN A 126 -14.95 72.44 63.52
C ASN A 126 -13.80 72.29 62.51
N GLU A 127 -12.76 73.12 62.57
CA GLU A 127 -11.56 72.94 61.73
C GLU A 127 -10.82 71.63 62.05
N LEU A 128 -10.71 71.27 63.33
CA LEU A 128 -10.16 69.98 63.77
C LEU A 128 -11.02 68.79 63.29
N LYS A 129 -12.33 68.99 63.09
CA LYS A 129 -13.23 67.98 62.51
C LYS A 129 -13.05 67.88 60.99
N LYS A 130 -12.93 69.01 60.27
CA LYS A 130 -12.64 69.05 58.83
C LYS A 130 -11.31 68.40 58.51
N THR A 131 -10.23 68.81 59.18
CA THR A 131 -8.88 68.23 59.02
C THR A 131 -8.85 66.72 59.31
N LYS A 132 -9.53 66.24 60.37
CA LYS A 132 -9.71 64.79 60.60
C LYS A 132 -10.43 64.07 59.47
N SER A 133 -11.46 64.68 58.87
CA SER A 133 -12.12 64.10 57.69
C SER A 133 -11.23 64.11 56.44
N PHE A 134 -10.37 65.12 56.28
CA PHE A 134 -9.42 65.22 55.18
C PHE A 134 -8.33 64.15 55.27
N LEU A 135 -7.74 63.97 56.45
CA LEU A 135 -6.79 62.88 56.73
C LEU A 135 -7.41 61.50 56.45
N LYS A 136 -8.65 61.26 56.89
CA LYS A 136 -9.36 60.00 56.61
C LYS A 136 -9.56 59.75 55.11
N ASN A 137 -9.75 60.80 54.31
CA ASN A 137 -9.84 60.69 52.85
C ASN A 137 -8.46 60.46 52.22
N GLN A 138 -7.40 61.06 52.76
CA GLN A 138 -6.01 60.81 52.33
C GLN A 138 -5.59 59.36 52.58
N ASP A 139 -5.84 58.81 53.79
CA ASP A 139 -5.62 57.39 54.13
C ASP A 139 -6.36 56.44 53.18
N LYS A 140 -7.52 56.86 52.66
CA LYS A 140 -8.29 56.08 51.68
C LYS A 140 -7.62 56.15 50.31
N LEU A 141 -7.26 57.35 49.85
CA LEU A 141 -6.60 57.56 48.56
C LEU A 141 -5.27 56.79 48.47
N GLU A 142 -4.50 56.73 49.56
CA GLU A 142 -3.25 55.99 49.62
C GLU A 142 -3.46 54.47 49.49
N LYS A 143 -4.52 53.91 50.09
CA LYS A 143 -4.91 52.49 49.90
C LYS A 143 -5.40 52.20 48.49
N ASP A 144 -6.13 53.12 47.88
CA ASP A 144 -6.60 53.00 46.51
C ASP A 144 -5.40 53.01 45.53
N LEU A 145 -4.40 53.88 45.77
CA LEU A 145 -3.12 53.89 45.03
C LEU A 145 -2.30 52.62 45.23
N GLU A 146 -2.17 52.10 46.45
CA GLU A 146 -1.45 50.84 46.72
C GLU A 146 -2.14 49.64 46.05
N THR A 147 -3.47 49.69 45.94
CA THR A 147 -4.27 48.69 45.21
C THR A 147 -4.01 48.77 43.71
N LEU A 148 -4.00 49.98 43.14
CA LEU A 148 -3.74 50.21 41.72
C LEU A 148 -2.32 49.79 41.31
N ASP A 149 -1.29 50.02 42.14
CA ASP A 149 0.07 49.52 41.90
C ASP A 149 0.13 47.98 41.91
N LYS A 150 -0.57 47.32 42.85
CA LYS A 150 -0.68 45.85 42.88
C LYS A 150 -1.34 45.31 41.61
N GLU A 151 -2.38 45.97 41.10
CA GLU A 151 -3.03 45.60 39.84
C GLU A 151 -2.13 45.85 38.62
N MET A 152 -1.45 46.99 38.55
CA MET A 152 -0.50 47.29 37.48
C MET A 152 0.65 46.26 37.43
N ARG A 153 1.17 45.83 38.59
CA ARG A 153 2.17 44.74 38.66
C ARG A 153 1.63 43.40 38.18
N ARG A 154 0.37 43.06 38.52
CA ARG A 154 -0.30 41.84 38.02
C ARG A 154 -0.46 41.88 36.50
N MET A 155 -0.96 42.99 35.96
CA MET A 155 -1.16 43.21 34.53
C MET A 155 0.18 43.15 33.76
N ASN A 156 1.24 43.78 34.29
CA ASN A 156 2.59 43.71 33.72
C ASN A 156 3.25 42.33 33.82
N LYS A 157 2.77 41.43 34.71
CA LYS A 157 3.17 40.02 34.74
C LYS A 157 2.40 39.23 33.67
N ALA A 158 1.09 39.45 33.55
CA ALA A 158 0.25 38.83 32.52
C ALA A 158 0.72 39.18 31.09
N ASN A 159 0.96 40.47 30.80
CA ASN A 159 1.47 40.93 29.50
C ASN A 159 2.81 40.29 29.11
N ARG A 160 3.70 40.03 30.10
CA ARG A 160 4.95 39.29 29.85
C ARG A 160 4.70 37.82 29.53
N SER A 161 3.75 37.18 30.22
CA SER A 161 3.34 35.80 29.93
C SER A 161 2.78 35.67 28.52
N LEU A 162 1.81 36.52 28.15
CA LEU A 162 1.18 36.56 26.83
C LEU A 162 2.19 36.87 25.71
N LYS A 163 3.19 37.72 25.98
CA LYS A 163 4.27 38.00 25.01
C LYS A 163 5.13 36.76 24.74
N ASN A 164 5.47 36.01 25.79
CA ASN A 164 6.23 34.76 25.65
C ASN A 164 5.41 33.69 24.91
N GLU A 165 4.14 33.54 25.26
CA GLU A 165 3.20 32.63 24.59
C GLU A 165 3.02 32.96 23.10
N LYS A 166 2.91 34.25 22.77
CA LYS A 166 2.91 34.72 21.38
C LYS A 166 4.19 34.32 20.64
N THR A 167 5.37 34.46 21.26
CA THR A 167 6.64 34.05 20.63
C THR A 167 6.74 32.53 20.44
N THR A 168 6.25 31.71 21.38
CA THR A 168 6.22 30.26 21.21
C THR A 168 5.27 29.82 20.11
N LEU A 169 4.04 30.39 20.07
CA LEU A 169 3.08 30.10 19.01
C LEU A 169 3.62 30.52 17.63
N GLN A 170 4.30 31.66 17.54
CA GLN A 170 4.91 32.13 16.29
C GLN A 170 6.02 31.19 15.80
N ALA A 171 6.82 30.62 16.71
CA ALA A 171 7.81 29.59 16.36
C ALA A 171 7.14 28.28 15.90
N THR A 172 6.09 27.84 16.58
CA THR A 172 5.33 26.62 16.19
C THR A 172 4.66 26.78 14.82
N VAL A 173 4.05 27.93 14.53
CA VAL A 173 3.48 28.20 13.19
C VAL A 173 4.58 28.23 12.12
N GLY A 174 5.77 28.74 12.43
CA GLY A 174 6.92 28.70 11.54
C GLY A 174 7.30 27.26 11.15
N SER A 175 7.52 26.38 12.14
CA SER A 175 7.88 24.98 11.87
C SER A 175 6.77 24.17 11.20
N GLN A 176 5.50 24.48 11.47
CA GLN A 176 4.37 23.87 10.78
C GLN A 176 4.30 24.29 9.30
N ASN A 177 4.61 25.55 8.97
CA ASN A 177 4.65 26.02 7.58
C ASN A 177 5.80 25.36 6.79
N GLU A 178 6.96 25.14 7.41
CA GLU A 178 8.07 24.39 6.80
C GLU A 178 7.64 22.93 6.51
N TYR A 179 7.02 22.26 7.49
CA TYR A 179 6.52 20.89 7.31
C TYR A 179 5.43 20.78 6.23
N ILE A 180 4.51 21.75 6.13
CA ILE A 180 3.52 21.81 5.06
C ILE A 180 4.20 21.92 3.69
N LYS A 181 5.20 22.79 3.57
CA LYS A 181 5.95 22.98 2.32
C LYS A 181 6.68 21.69 1.89
N ASP A 182 7.27 20.96 2.82
CA ASP A 182 7.92 19.67 2.53
C ASP A 182 6.91 18.61 2.06
N LEU A 183 5.70 18.57 2.64
CA LEU A 183 4.61 17.72 2.17
C LEU A 183 4.10 18.12 0.78
N GLU A 184 4.04 19.42 0.47
CA GLU A 184 3.65 19.92 -0.86
C GLU A 184 4.66 19.51 -1.93
N ASN A 185 5.96 19.69 -1.67
CA ASN A 185 7.03 19.23 -2.55
C ASN A 185 6.97 17.70 -2.77
N GLY A 186 6.75 16.93 -1.70
CA GLY A 186 6.61 15.48 -1.77
C GLY A 186 5.39 15.05 -2.61
N LYS A 187 4.25 15.73 -2.44
CA LYS A 187 3.05 15.53 -3.25
C LYS A 187 3.30 15.81 -4.73
N GLU A 188 4.01 16.88 -5.06
CA GLU A 188 4.34 17.23 -6.45
C GLU A 188 5.22 16.17 -7.11
N TYR A 189 6.27 15.71 -6.43
CA TYR A 189 7.11 14.58 -6.87
C TYR A 189 6.28 13.29 -7.12
N PHE A 190 5.36 12.94 -6.22
CA PHE A 190 4.49 11.77 -6.45
C PHE A 190 3.51 11.96 -7.61
N LEU A 191 3.00 13.18 -7.85
CA LEU A 191 2.15 13.47 -9.01
C LEU A 191 2.90 13.32 -10.33
N GLU A 192 4.13 13.86 -10.43
CA GLU A 192 5.00 13.67 -11.59
C GLU A 192 5.26 12.18 -11.83
N ARG A 193 5.61 11.43 -10.77
CA ARG A 193 5.87 9.99 -10.87
C ARG A 193 4.65 9.17 -11.30
N VAL A 194 3.45 9.57 -10.90
CA VAL A 194 2.20 8.93 -11.35
C VAL A 194 1.93 9.23 -12.84
N ASN A 195 2.19 10.45 -13.30
CA ASN A 195 2.04 10.81 -14.71
C ASN A 195 3.01 10.03 -15.63
N ASP A 196 4.26 9.85 -15.21
CA ASP A 196 5.25 8.99 -15.89
C ASP A 196 4.77 7.54 -16.01
N LEU A 197 4.23 6.99 -14.92
CA LEU A 197 3.72 5.62 -14.86
C LEU A 197 2.50 5.46 -15.77
N ASN A 198 1.53 6.39 -15.73
CA ASN A 198 0.36 6.39 -16.62
C ASN A 198 0.77 6.47 -18.10
N THR A 199 1.73 7.33 -18.43
CA THR A 199 2.29 7.44 -19.79
C THR A 199 2.97 6.15 -20.23
N SER A 200 3.62 5.44 -19.30
CA SER A 200 4.26 4.15 -19.56
C SER A 200 3.25 3.00 -19.70
N ILE A 201 2.15 3.06 -18.96
CA ILE A 201 1.03 2.10 -19.05
C ILE A 201 0.36 2.22 -20.41
N GLY A 202 -0.05 3.43 -20.84
CA GLY A 202 -0.70 3.61 -22.15
C GLY A 202 0.16 3.17 -23.35
N LYS A 203 1.49 3.31 -23.26
CA LYS A 203 2.42 2.75 -24.26
C LYS A 203 2.37 1.22 -24.30
N ARG A 204 2.30 0.55 -23.14
CA ARG A 204 2.19 -0.91 -23.06
C ARG A 204 0.82 -1.43 -23.48
N GLU A 205 -0.26 -0.74 -23.13
CA GLU A 205 -1.62 -1.06 -23.59
C GLU A 205 -1.69 -1.02 -25.12
N THR A 206 -1.10 0.01 -25.75
CA THR A 206 -0.98 0.09 -27.22
C THR A 206 -0.21 -1.12 -27.79
N GLN A 207 0.94 -1.46 -27.21
CA GLN A 207 1.72 -2.64 -27.64
C GLN A 207 0.97 -3.97 -27.47
N ILE A 208 0.14 -4.10 -26.44
CA ILE A 208 -0.70 -5.28 -26.22
C ILE A 208 -1.75 -5.39 -27.32
N MET A 209 -2.46 -4.29 -27.66
CA MET A 209 -3.44 -4.29 -28.76
C MET A 209 -2.81 -4.68 -30.11
N ASP A 210 -1.62 -4.15 -30.42
CA ASP A 210 -0.89 -4.51 -31.66
C ASP A 210 -0.53 -6.00 -31.69
N LEU A 211 -0.07 -6.56 -30.56
CA LEU A 211 0.26 -7.99 -30.44
C LEU A 211 -0.99 -8.88 -30.49
N GLU A 212 -2.12 -8.44 -29.94
CA GLU A 212 -3.40 -9.16 -30.03
C GLU A 212 -3.91 -9.21 -31.47
N ALA A 213 -3.83 -8.10 -32.22
CA ALA A 213 -4.16 -8.04 -33.63
C ALA A 213 -3.27 -8.97 -34.48
N GLN A 214 -1.95 -8.98 -34.23
CA GLN A 214 -1.02 -9.90 -34.90
C GLN A 214 -1.35 -11.36 -34.58
N ASN A 215 -1.62 -11.69 -33.31
CA ASN A 215 -2.02 -13.05 -32.91
C ASN A 215 -3.34 -13.49 -33.58
N HIS A 216 -4.30 -12.57 -33.76
CA HIS A 216 -5.54 -12.87 -34.48
C HIS A 216 -5.27 -13.19 -35.96
N SER A 217 -4.43 -12.41 -36.63
CA SER A 217 -4.05 -12.64 -38.04
C SER A 217 -3.29 -13.97 -38.22
N LEU A 218 -2.41 -14.31 -37.27
CA LEU A 218 -1.70 -15.60 -37.27
C LEU A 218 -2.66 -16.78 -37.09
N ARG A 219 -3.65 -16.69 -36.20
CA ARG A 219 -4.69 -17.73 -36.04
C ARG A 219 -5.47 -17.97 -37.33
N GLN A 220 -5.95 -16.91 -37.99
CA GLN A 220 -6.63 -17.02 -39.28
C GLN A 220 -5.76 -17.67 -40.36
N THR A 221 -4.45 -17.39 -40.36
CA THR A 221 -3.49 -18.01 -41.29
C THR A 221 -3.33 -19.51 -41.00
N VAL A 222 -3.23 -19.89 -39.73
CA VAL A 222 -3.15 -21.29 -39.29
C VAL A 222 -4.42 -22.06 -39.66
N ASP A 223 -5.61 -21.48 -39.43
CA ASP A 223 -6.89 -22.09 -39.79
C ASP A 223 -7.02 -22.31 -41.31
N SER A 224 -6.55 -21.35 -42.13
CA SER A 224 -6.50 -21.49 -43.58
C SER A 224 -5.52 -22.59 -44.04
N LEU A 225 -4.38 -22.73 -43.36
CA LEU A 225 -3.41 -23.81 -43.66
C LEU A 225 -3.94 -25.19 -43.24
N HIS A 226 -4.63 -25.29 -42.11
CA HIS A 226 -5.30 -26.53 -41.70
C HIS A 226 -6.36 -26.98 -42.72
N LEU A 227 -7.16 -26.05 -43.25
CA LEU A 227 -8.14 -26.36 -44.30
C LEU A 227 -7.47 -26.92 -45.56
N LYS A 228 -6.44 -26.23 -46.07
CA LYS A 228 -5.67 -26.69 -47.25
C LYS A 228 -5.00 -28.04 -47.04
N MET A 229 -4.52 -28.31 -45.83
CA MET A 229 -3.92 -29.61 -45.49
C MET A 229 -4.95 -30.74 -45.48
N ALA A 230 -6.20 -30.46 -45.07
CA ALA A 230 -7.30 -31.42 -45.17
C ALA A 230 -7.68 -31.68 -46.64
N GLU A 231 -7.81 -30.62 -47.45
CA GLU A 231 -8.06 -30.71 -48.91
C GLU A 231 -6.99 -31.58 -49.61
N CYS A 232 -5.71 -31.29 -49.39
CA CYS A 232 -4.61 -32.08 -49.96
C CYS A 232 -4.59 -33.55 -49.47
N SER A 233 -5.06 -33.82 -48.24
CA SER A 233 -5.16 -35.19 -47.72
C SER A 233 -6.30 -35.98 -48.40
N GLU A 234 -7.40 -35.31 -48.76
CA GLU A 234 -8.50 -35.93 -49.51
C GLU A 234 -8.08 -36.20 -50.96
N GLU A 235 -7.44 -35.24 -51.63
CA GLU A 235 -6.85 -35.43 -52.96
C GLU A 235 -5.85 -36.60 -53.00
N TYR A 236 -5.00 -36.74 -51.98
CA TYR A 236 -4.05 -37.84 -51.87
C TYR A 236 -4.74 -39.20 -51.79
N GLU A 237 -5.77 -39.36 -50.96
CA GLU A 237 -6.50 -40.63 -50.86
C GLU A 237 -7.27 -40.95 -52.15
N ILE A 238 -7.84 -39.96 -52.85
CA ILE A 238 -8.43 -40.15 -54.19
C ILE A 238 -7.37 -40.68 -55.17
N LEU A 239 -6.19 -40.04 -55.24
CA LEU A 239 -5.11 -40.42 -56.15
C LEU A 239 -4.56 -41.82 -55.83
N LYS A 240 -4.40 -42.15 -54.54
CA LYS A 240 -3.96 -43.46 -54.06
C LYS A 240 -4.94 -44.56 -54.49
N ASN A 241 -6.24 -44.39 -54.26
CA ASN A 241 -7.28 -45.32 -54.72
C ASN A 241 -7.26 -45.52 -56.25
N TYR A 242 -6.98 -44.45 -57.01
CA TYR A 242 -6.83 -44.53 -58.46
C TYR A 242 -5.58 -45.34 -58.89
N VAL A 243 -4.44 -45.14 -58.22
CA VAL A 243 -3.21 -45.92 -58.45
C VAL A 243 -3.42 -47.40 -58.11
N GLU A 244 -4.11 -47.72 -57.01
CA GLU A 244 -4.44 -49.10 -56.64
C GLU A 244 -5.33 -49.77 -57.72
N SER A 245 -6.31 -49.05 -58.26
CA SER A 245 -7.15 -49.52 -59.38
C SER A 245 -6.33 -49.77 -60.66
N LEU A 246 -5.43 -48.86 -61.03
CA LEU A 246 -4.53 -49.05 -62.17
C LEU A 246 -3.57 -50.23 -61.97
N HIS A 247 -3.06 -50.44 -60.76
CA HIS A 247 -2.19 -51.57 -60.43
C HIS A 247 -2.92 -52.92 -60.59
N TYR A 248 -4.18 -52.99 -60.16
CA TYR A 248 -5.04 -54.15 -60.39
C TYR A 248 -5.26 -54.43 -61.88
N GLN A 249 -5.57 -53.40 -62.68
CA GLN A 249 -5.75 -53.51 -64.13
C GLN A 249 -4.46 -53.97 -64.84
N LEU A 250 -3.31 -53.41 -64.47
CA LEU A 250 -2.01 -53.81 -65.01
C LEU A 250 -1.72 -55.29 -64.70
N THR A 251 -1.99 -55.73 -63.47
CA THR A 251 -1.80 -57.12 -63.04
C THR A 251 -2.70 -58.08 -63.84
N ALA A 252 -3.96 -57.70 -64.08
CA ALA A 252 -4.87 -58.48 -64.92
C ALA A 252 -4.36 -58.59 -66.37
N LEU A 253 -3.88 -57.48 -66.96
CA LEU A 253 -3.30 -57.46 -68.31
C LEU A 253 -2.01 -58.30 -68.41
N GLN A 254 -1.14 -58.24 -67.41
CA GLN A 254 0.07 -59.07 -67.34
C GLN A 254 -0.27 -60.56 -67.29
N ASN A 255 -1.27 -60.93 -66.49
CA ASN A 255 -1.76 -62.31 -66.41
C ASN A 255 -2.38 -62.78 -67.73
N SER A 256 -3.17 -61.94 -68.42
CA SER A 256 -3.72 -62.30 -69.73
C SER A 256 -2.63 -62.43 -70.80
N SER A 257 -1.64 -61.51 -70.80
CA SER A 257 -0.49 -61.57 -71.72
C SER A 257 0.32 -62.86 -71.53
N ARG A 258 0.62 -63.22 -70.28
CA ARG A 258 1.29 -64.49 -69.94
C ARG A 258 0.53 -65.70 -70.48
N ARG A 259 -0.79 -65.71 -70.35
CA ARG A 259 -1.64 -66.82 -70.83
C ARG A 259 -1.62 -66.92 -72.36
N ILE A 260 -1.70 -65.79 -73.07
CA ILE A 260 -1.59 -65.73 -74.53
C ILE A 260 -0.21 -66.23 -75.00
N THR A 261 0.88 -65.87 -74.32
CA THR A 261 2.22 -66.38 -74.63
C THR A 261 2.28 -67.91 -74.49
N GLN A 262 1.72 -68.47 -73.42
CA GLN A 262 1.66 -69.93 -73.21
C GLN A 262 0.80 -70.64 -74.27
N GLU A 263 -0.35 -70.06 -74.62
CA GLU A 263 -1.23 -70.56 -75.70
C GLU A 263 -0.49 -70.55 -77.05
N TYR A 264 0.30 -69.51 -77.34
CA TYR A 264 1.15 -69.41 -78.54
C TYR A 264 2.32 -70.42 -78.55
N GLU A 265 3.01 -70.61 -77.42
CA GLU A 265 4.10 -71.59 -77.28
C GLU A 265 3.59 -73.03 -77.50
N SER A 266 2.39 -73.36 -76.99
CA SER A 266 1.72 -74.63 -77.25
C SER A 266 1.41 -74.80 -78.73
N LEU A 267 0.73 -73.82 -79.34
CA LEU A 267 0.34 -73.87 -80.76
C LEU A 267 1.54 -73.94 -81.70
N ASN A 268 2.64 -73.27 -81.37
CA ASN A 268 3.89 -73.36 -82.13
C ASN A 268 4.52 -74.76 -82.02
N THR A 269 4.42 -75.41 -80.86
CA THR A 269 4.88 -76.79 -80.66
C THR A 269 4.04 -77.76 -81.50
N ASP A 270 2.71 -77.62 -81.47
CA ASP A 270 1.78 -78.42 -82.29
C ASP A 270 2.04 -78.23 -83.80
N TYR A 271 2.27 -76.99 -84.24
CA TYR A 271 2.61 -76.67 -85.63
C TYR A 271 3.94 -77.30 -86.07
N VAL A 272 4.98 -77.23 -85.23
CA VAL A 272 6.29 -77.86 -85.52
C VAL A 272 6.13 -79.38 -85.63
N GLN A 273 5.36 -80.02 -84.75
CA GLN A 273 5.09 -81.45 -84.84
C GLN A 273 4.33 -81.81 -86.12
N MET A 274 3.22 -81.10 -86.42
CA MET A 274 2.44 -81.31 -87.64
C MET A 274 3.30 -81.15 -88.90
N LYS A 275 4.25 -80.22 -88.90
CA LYS A 275 5.19 -80.02 -90.01
C LYS A 275 6.15 -81.21 -90.17
N VAL A 276 6.70 -81.73 -89.07
CA VAL A 276 7.55 -82.94 -89.10
C VAL A 276 6.77 -84.15 -89.64
N ASP A 277 5.51 -84.31 -89.22
CA ASP A 277 4.64 -85.39 -89.68
C ASP A 277 4.31 -85.25 -91.18
N TYR A 278 4.06 -84.03 -91.65
CA TYR A 278 3.87 -83.72 -93.08
C TYR A 278 5.14 -83.99 -93.91
N ASP A 279 6.31 -83.57 -93.43
CA ASP A 279 7.60 -83.80 -94.08
C ASP A 279 7.98 -85.30 -94.08
N LEU A 280 7.48 -86.09 -93.12
CA LEU A 280 7.59 -87.55 -93.12
C LEU A 280 6.66 -88.20 -94.16
N GLN A 281 5.37 -87.87 -94.14
CA GLN A 281 4.41 -88.37 -95.13
C GLN A 281 4.83 -88.05 -96.56
N THR A 282 5.32 -86.83 -96.81
CA THR A 282 5.80 -86.41 -98.13
C THR A 282 6.97 -87.27 -98.62
N ARG A 283 7.88 -87.68 -97.72
CA ARG A 283 8.97 -88.62 -98.05
C ARG A 283 8.44 -90.02 -98.35
N ASP A 284 7.50 -90.53 -97.57
CA ASP A 284 6.89 -91.84 -97.81
C ASP A 284 6.14 -91.89 -99.16
N PHE A 285 5.42 -90.81 -99.50
CA PHE A 285 4.79 -90.64 -100.82
C PHE A 285 5.84 -90.60 -101.95
N GLN A 286 6.96 -89.89 -101.77
CA GLN A 286 8.04 -89.84 -102.76
C GLN A 286 8.65 -91.23 -103.01
N VAL A 287 8.92 -92.00 -101.94
CA VAL A 287 9.41 -93.39 -102.03
C VAL A 287 8.38 -94.30 -102.72
N LEU A 288 7.08 -94.08 -102.49
CA LEU A 288 6.03 -94.81 -103.18
C LEU A 288 5.99 -94.50 -104.68
N VAL A 289 6.11 -93.22 -105.06
CA VAL A 289 6.19 -92.79 -106.48
C VAL A 289 7.40 -93.42 -107.17
N GLU A 290 8.59 -93.38 -106.55
CA GLU A 290 9.80 -94.01 -107.11
C GLU A 290 9.63 -95.52 -107.33
N ARG A 291 8.96 -96.23 -106.42
CA ARG A 291 8.64 -97.66 -106.59
C ARG A 291 7.64 -97.90 -107.73
N VAL A 292 6.65 -97.01 -107.90
CA VAL A 292 5.69 -97.08 -109.01
C VAL A 292 6.40 -96.83 -110.34
N ASP A 293 7.27 -95.83 -110.43
CA ASP A 293 8.05 -95.54 -111.64
C ASP A 293 9.01 -96.69 -112.00
N GLN A 294 9.70 -97.29 -111.02
CA GLN A 294 10.50 -98.50 -111.22
C GLN A 294 9.66 -99.66 -111.76
N THR A 295 8.43 -99.83 -111.26
CA THR A 295 7.50 -100.85 -111.75
C THR A 295 7.02 -100.55 -113.18
N ILE A 296 6.78 -99.28 -113.52
CA ILE A 296 6.42 -98.84 -114.87
C ILE A 296 7.58 -99.09 -115.86
N GLU A 297 8.82 -98.78 -115.48
CA GLU A 297 10.00 -99.07 -116.33
C GLU A 297 10.23 -100.58 -116.50
N PHE A 298 10.02 -101.39 -115.46
CA PHE A 298 10.03 -102.85 -115.59
C PHE A 298 8.95 -103.33 -116.58
N LEU A 299 7.72 -102.84 -116.46
CA LEU A 299 6.63 -103.17 -117.39
C LEU A 299 6.91 -102.68 -118.82
N ARG A 300 7.54 -101.52 -119.00
CA ARG A 300 8.02 -101.04 -120.32
C ARG A 300 9.09 -101.95 -120.91
N MET A 301 10.02 -102.45 -120.09
CA MET A 301 11.04 -103.41 -120.53
C MET A 301 10.41 -104.74 -120.96
N VAL A 302 9.47 -105.28 -120.17
CA VAL A 302 8.71 -106.48 -120.51
C VAL A 302 7.89 -106.29 -121.78
N SER A 303 7.21 -105.14 -121.93
CA SER A 303 6.44 -104.80 -123.14
C SER A 303 7.33 -104.69 -124.39
N LYS A 304 8.53 -104.07 -124.29
CA LYS A 304 9.50 -104.06 -125.40
C LYS A 304 9.95 -105.47 -125.80
N ARG A 305 10.21 -106.35 -124.82
CA ARG A 305 10.53 -107.77 -125.10
C ARG A 305 9.35 -108.48 -125.78
N ALA A 306 8.13 -108.29 -125.29
CA ALA A 306 6.92 -108.87 -125.88
C ALA A 306 6.68 -108.39 -127.32
N ASN A 307 6.91 -107.10 -127.60
CA ASN A 307 6.83 -106.55 -128.96
C ASN A 307 7.90 -107.15 -129.88
N GLY A 308 9.16 -107.26 -129.44
CA GLY A 308 10.21 -107.94 -130.21
C GLY A 308 9.89 -109.41 -130.47
N PHE A 309 9.26 -110.10 -129.50
CA PHE A 309 8.78 -111.46 -129.68
C PHE A 309 7.62 -111.54 -130.70
N ALA A 310 6.74 -110.54 -130.74
CA ALA A 310 5.65 -110.44 -131.70
C ALA A 310 6.13 -110.11 -133.12
N GLU A 311 7.09 -109.18 -133.27
CA GLU A 311 7.75 -108.87 -134.54
C GLU A 311 8.51 -110.10 -135.08
N TRP A 312 9.26 -110.80 -134.23
CA TRP A 312 9.93 -112.04 -134.62
C TRP A 312 8.95 -113.17 -134.97
N ALA A 313 7.84 -113.30 -134.23
CA ALA A 313 6.78 -114.25 -134.57
C ALA A 313 6.08 -113.89 -135.91
N ALA A 314 5.99 -112.62 -136.26
CA ALA A 314 5.48 -112.16 -137.54
C ALA A 314 6.48 -112.43 -138.68
N ASP A 315 7.78 -112.18 -138.48
CA ASP A 315 8.84 -112.50 -139.45
C ASP A 315 8.95 -114.02 -139.68
N LEU A 316 8.88 -114.83 -138.62
CA LEU A 316 8.65 -116.28 -138.74
C LEU A 316 7.41 -116.57 -139.57
N ARG A 317 6.28 -115.92 -139.33
CA ARG A 317 5.05 -116.18 -140.09
C ARG A 317 5.20 -115.85 -141.58
N VAL A 318 6.08 -114.93 -141.96
CA VAL A 318 6.43 -114.67 -143.38
C VAL A 318 7.38 -115.75 -143.92
N ASN A 319 8.42 -116.11 -143.17
CA ASN A 319 9.47 -117.03 -143.63
C ASN A 319 9.04 -118.51 -143.62
N PHE A 320 8.29 -118.95 -142.60
CA PHE A 320 7.87 -120.35 -142.39
C PHE A 320 6.68 -120.77 -143.26
N PHE A 321 5.86 -119.82 -143.74
CA PHE A 321 4.75 -120.10 -144.66
C PHE A 321 5.11 -119.96 -146.14
N SER A 322 6.35 -119.57 -146.46
CA SER A 322 6.85 -119.44 -147.84
C SER A 322 7.69 -120.64 -148.30
N ILE A 323 8.00 -121.60 -147.41
CA ILE A 323 8.80 -122.80 -147.68
C ILE A 323 8.11 -124.00 -147.01
N GLN A 324 8.06 -125.16 -147.67
CA GLN A 324 7.50 -126.38 -147.07
C GLN A 324 8.30 -126.78 -145.81
N PRO A 325 7.64 -126.97 -144.65
CA PRO A 325 8.35 -127.17 -143.39
C PRO A 325 8.94 -128.58 -143.27
N HIS A 326 10.27 -128.67 -143.17
CA HIS A 326 10.97 -129.87 -142.73
C HIS A 326 11.07 -129.90 -141.19
N ALA A 327 11.13 -131.11 -140.60
CA ALA A 327 10.99 -131.31 -139.16
C ALA A 327 12.08 -130.65 -138.29
N ASP A 328 13.25 -130.33 -138.86
CA ASP A 328 14.36 -129.71 -138.13
C ASP A 328 14.10 -128.25 -137.73
N ASP A 329 13.33 -127.51 -138.53
CA ASP A 329 13.02 -126.09 -138.25
C ASP A 329 12.12 -125.93 -137.01
N LEU A 330 11.23 -126.90 -136.76
CA LEU A 330 10.40 -126.93 -135.56
C LEU A 330 11.24 -127.18 -134.28
N ASN A 331 12.27 -128.01 -134.38
CA ASN A 331 13.19 -128.28 -133.26
C ASN A 331 14.08 -127.06 -132.96
N ARG A 332 14.47 -126.31 -134.00
CA ARG A 332 15.16 -125.02 -133.87
C ARG A 332 14.27 -123.96 -133.19
N PHE A 333 13.00 -123.89 -133.59
CA PHE A 333 11.99 -123.00 -132.99
C PHE A 333 11.80 -123.28 -131.48
N LEU A 334 11.58 -124.54 -131.08
CA LEU A 334 11.39 -124.91 -129.68
C LEU A 334 12.62 -124.63 -128.80
N LYS A 335 13.83 -124.91 -129.28
CA LYS A 335 15.07 -124.56 -128.55
C LYS A 335 15.21 -123.05 -128.31
N MET A 336 14.71 -122.21 -129.22
CA MET A 336 14.79 -120.75 -129.09
C MET A 336 13.74 -120.19 -128.13
N ILE A 337 12.52 -120.73 -128.14
CA ILE A 337 11.49 -120.41 -127.13
C ILE A 337 12.02 -120.70 -125.72
N CYS A 338 12.66 -121.85 -125.50
CA CYS A 338 13.27 -122.19 -124.21
C CYS A 338 14.41 -121.22 -123.81
N ARG A 339 15.10 -120.61 -124.78
CA ARG A 339 16.20 -119.67 -124.51
C ARG A 339 15.68 -118.30 -124.07
N GLU A 340 14.67 -117.78 -124.77
CA GLU A 340 14.06 -116.48 -124.43
C GLU A 340 13.19 -116.56 -123.17
N LEU A 341 12.38 -117.62 -123.00
CA LEU A 341 11.62 -117.83 -121.75
C LEU A 341 12.53 -118.14 -120.56
N GLY A 342 13.69 -118.77 -120.77
CA GLY A 342 14.69 -119.00 -119.73
C GLY A 342 15.21 -117.71 -119.07
N HIS A 343 15.23 -116.59 -119.81
CA HIS A 343 15.65 -115.28 -119.29
C HIS A 343 14.58 -114.54 -118.45
N PHE A 344 13.36 -115.07 -118.33
CA PHE A 344 12.35 -114.54 -117.41
C PHE A 344 12.46 -115.15 -115.98
N GLY A 345 13.14 -116.29 -115.82
CA GLY A 345 13.26 -117.00 -114.53
C GLY A 345 14.39 -116.56 -113.61
N HIS A 346 14.93 -115.34 -113.75
CA HIS A 346 16.13 -114.91 -113.03
C HIS A 346 16.11 -113.48 -112.45
N PHE A 347 14.91 -112.92 -112.24
CA PHE A 347 14.72 -111.72 -111.44
C PHE A 347 13.67 -112.02 -110.38
N HIS A 348 14.11 -112.22 -109.14
CA HIS A 348 13.26 -112.40 -107.98
C HIS A 348 13.82 -111.64 -106.78
#